data_AF-Q024J8-F1
#
_entry.id   AF-Q024J8-F1
#
_cell.length_a   1.000
_cell.length_b   1.000
_cell.length_c   1.000
_cell.angle_alpha   90.00
_cell.angle_beta   90.00
_cell.angle_gamma   90.00
#
_symmetry.space_group_name_H-M   'P 1'
#
loop_
_entity.id
_entity.type
_entity.pdbx_description
1 polymer ?
#
loop_
_entity_poly.entity_id
_entity_poly.type
_entity_poly.pdbx_seq_one_letter_code
_entity_poly.pdbx_strand_id
1 'polypeptide(L)'
;MDPAQLHPRRYVFRGHSTGVAAHIRRPVTKLLPVQGCSALPVTGGFHESNLGPGQLEKWVSYESVATSAHGDYVSADDGVKTTLGQVAFDAAPTKTHVTASVKGLVILGRVHIGHAAIGLISHSPVGAEQPSILLEGNVLDDVRIDNSRLKITLDEQFYRECDTRHKLATRHAAGLPAGHACMFLPASTTETQLTSFPPNNGTVKCTIVKEITWDGAPHPTAEIHGHVVRVPNFGKIYFGEMFVSDHSRRLTMVRFQLGSDDGGEVTAGDGESSGIPYPPN
;
A
#
# COMPACT_ATOMS: atom_id res chain seq x y z
N MET A 1 8.30 24.68 36.78
CA MET A 1 7.79 23.66 35.85
C MET A 1 9.02 22.96 35.28
N ASP A 2 9.09 21.64 35.38
CA ASP A 2 10.22 20.88 34.86
C ASP A 2 10.26 21.03 33.32
N PRO A 3 11.38 21.43 32.69
CA PRO A 3 11.50 21.52 31.23
C PRO A 3 11.05 20.24 30.49
N ALA A 4 11.23 19.06 31.10
CA ALA A 4 10.75 17.80 30.53
C ALA A 4 9.20 17.73 30.43
N GLN A 5 8.48 18.42 31.31
CA GLN A 5 7.01 18.50 31.28
C GLN A 5 6.50 19.41 30.15
N LEU A 6 7.33 20.32 29.63
CA LEU A 6 6.98 21.16 28.47
C LEU A 6 7.12 20.41 27.14
N HIS A 7 7.86 19.29 27.13
CA HIS A 7 8.10 18.47 25.96
C HIS A 7 7.76 17.00 26.24
N PRO A 8 6.49 16.69 26.56
CA PRO A 8 6.10 15.33 26.86
C PRO A 8 6.30 14.44 25.63
N ARG A 9 6.66 13.19 25.91
CA ARG A 9 6.64 12.13 24.89
C ARG A 9 5.23 12.06 24.30
N ARG A 10 5.12 11.89 22.98
CA ARG A 10 3.84 11.87 22.28
C ARG A 10 3.79 10.82 21.19
N TYR A 11 2.59 10.39 20.83
CA TYR A 11 2.40 9.66 19.59
C TYR A 11 2.44 10.61 18.38
N VAL A 12 3.18 10.23 17.34
CA VAL A 12 3.24 10.94 16.06
C VAL A 12 2.46 10.12 15.05
N PHE A 13 1.27 10.60 14.69
CA PHE A 13 0.45 9.96 13.67
C PHE A 13 1.12 10.06 12.30
N ARG A 14 1.03 8.98 11.52
CA ARG A 14 1.50 8.93 10.14
C ARG A 14 0.60 8.02 9.32
N GLY A 15 -0.08 8.61 8.35
CA GLY A 15 -0.88 7.88 7.38
C GLY A 15 -1.09 8.74 6.15
N HIS A 16 -0.98 8.15 4.97
CA HIS A 16 -1.28 8.83 3.72
C HIS A 16 -1.75 7.87 2.65
N SER A 17 -2.51 8.37 1.69
CA SER A 17 -2.93 7.62 0.52
C SER A 17 -2.97 8.50 -0.72
N THR A 18 -2.76 7.87 -1.87
CA THR A 18 -2.89 8.49 -3.18
C THR A 18 -3.71 7.60 -4.11
N GLY A 19 -4.57 8.24 -4.90
CA GLY A 19 -5.43 7.55 -5.86
C GLY A 19 -4.65 7.16 -7.10
N VAL A 20 -4.26 8.15 -7.91
CA VAL A 20 -3.52 7.94 -9.17
C VAL A 20 -2.35 8.91 -9.24
N ALA A 21 -1.16 8.43 -9.58
CA ALA A 21 0.00 9.28 -9.87
C ALA A 21 0.72 8.76 -11.12
N ALA A 22 1.28 9.67 -11.91
CA ALA A 22 1.97 9.30 -13.15
C ALA A 22 3.16 10.22 -13.44
N HIS A 23 4.26 9.61 -13.84
CA HIS A 23 5.46 10.28 -14.34
C HIS A 23 5.82 9.69 -15.69
N ILE A 24 5.52 10.45 -16.75
CA ILE A 24 5.83 10.08 -18.12
C ILE A 24 7.23 10.61 -18.46
N ARG A 25 8.05 9.77 -19.09
CA ARG A 25 9.43 10.06 -19.48
C ARG A 25 9.61 10.10 -20.99
N ARG A 26 8.73 9.44 -21.75
CA ARG A 26 8.72 9.42 -23.22
C ARG A 26 7.29 9.46 -23.76
N PRO A 27 7.07 10.07 -24.94
CA PRO A 27 8.06 10.78 -25.76
C PRO A 27 8.46 12.15 -25.19
N VAL A 28 7.66 12.69 -24.26
CA VAL A 28 7.92 13.93 -23.54
C VAL A 28 7.96 13.64 -22.05
N THR A 29 8.87 14.28 -21.32
CA THR A 29 8.88 14.18 -19.86
C THR A 29 7.75 15.03 -19.29
N LYS A 30 6.81 14.40 -18.58
CA LYS A 30 5.71 15.05 -17.89
C LYS A 30 5.50 14.44 -16.51
N LEU A 31 5.53 15.30 -15.50
CA LEU A 31 5.07 14.97 -14.17
C LEU A 31 3.59 15.35 -14.07
N LEU A 32 2.71 14.36 -13.99
CA LEU A 32 1.28 14.59 -13.92
C LEU A 32 0.87 14.81 -12.45
N PRO A 33 -0.07 15.71 -12.16
CA PRO A 33 -0.53 15.94 -10.79
C PRO A 33 -1.10 14.67 -10.17
N VAL A 34 -0.77 14.42 -8.91
CA VAL A 34 -1.37 13.33 -8.13
C VAL A 34 -2.87 13.57 -8.00
N GLN A 35 -3.67 12.54 -8.28
CA GLN A 35 -5.11 12.55 -8.23
C GLN A 35 -5.58 11.81 -6.99
N GLY A 36 -6.34 12.49 -6.14
CA GLY A 36 -6.79 11.98 -4.86
C GLY A 36 -5.61 11.83 -3.90
N CYS A 37 -5.55 12.68 -2.89
CA CYS A 37 -4.56 12.55 -1.85
C CYS A 37 -5.19 12.81 -0.49
N SER A 38 -4.79 12.01 0.49
CA SER A 38 -5.12 12.24 1.90
C SER A 38 -3.90 11.95 2.75
N ALA A 39 -3.73 12.71 3.82
CA ALA A 39 -2.58 12.60 4.71
C ALA A 39 -2.95 13.12 6.10
N LEU A 40 -2.35 12.51 7.12
CA LEU A 40 -2.51 12.92 8.51
C LEU A 40 -1.45 13.95 8.92
N PRO A 41 -1.83 14.97 9.70
CA PRO A 41 -0.87 15.74 10.48
C PRO A 41 -0.38 14.92 11.67
N VAL A 42 0.71 15.36 12.30
CA VAL A 42 1.37 14.66 13.42
C VAL A 42 0.48 14.41 14.64
N THR A 43 -0.59 15.19 14.78
CA THR A 43 -1.58 15.11 15.87
C THR A 43 -2.71 14.13 15.62
N GLY A 44 -2.75 13.49 14.45
CA GLY A 44 -3.94 12.79 13.98
C GLY A 44 -4.98 13.77 13.43
N GLY A 45 -6.13 13.24 13.04
CA GLY A 45 -7.21 13.98 12.38
C GLY A 45 -7.78 13.19 11.21
N PHE A 46 -8.49 13.90 10.34
CA PHE A 46 -9.21 13.31 9.22
C PHE A 46 -8.99 14.12 7.95
N HIS A 47 -8.64 13.43 6.86
CA HIS A 47 -8.52 14.01 5.53
C HIS A 47 -9.12 13.07 4.51
N GLU A 48 -10.02 13.58 3.68
CA GLU A 48 -10.60 12.88 2.53
C GLU A 48 -10.44 13.68 1.24
N SER A 49 -10.31 12.95 0.14
CA SER A 49 -10.38 13.51 -1.21
C SER A 49 -11.24 12.60 -2.08
N ASN A 50 -12.25 13.18 -2.73
CA ASN A 50 -13.13 12.49 -3.67
C ASN A 50 -13.11 13.24 -5.01
N LEU A 51 -12.70 12.55 -6.07
CA LEU A 51 -12.64 13.08 -7.43
C LEU A 51 -13.54 12.24 -8.34
N GLY A 52 -14.34 12.93 -9.14
CA GLY A 52 -15.12 12.35 -10.24
C GLY A 52 -14.28 12.17 -11.50
N PRO A 53 -14.89 11.79 -12.63
CA PRO A 53 -14.15 11.25 -13.77
C PRO A 53 -13.04 12.21 -14.19
N GLY A 54 -11.85 11.65 -14.35
CA GLY A 54 -10.65 12.41 -14.64
C GLY A 54 -9.84 11.76 -15.73
N GLN A 55 -9.09 12.60 -16.45
CA GLN A 55 -8.24 12.19 -17.53
C GLN A 55 -6.92 12.96 -17.44
N LEU A 56 -5.82 12.22 -17.36
CA LEU A 56 -4.46 12.75 -17.42
C LEU A 56 -3.92 12.58 -18.83
N GLU A 57 -4.36 13.51 -19.68
CA GLU A 57 -4.08 13.52 -21.12
C GLU A 57 -4.42 12.17 -21.78
N LYS A 58 -3.52 11.60 -22.58
CA LYS A 58 -3.77 10.33 -23.27
C LYS A 58 -3.38 9.09 -22.44
N TRP A 59 -2.69 9.25 -21.31
CA TRP A 59 -2.06 8.12 -20.61
C TRP A 59 -2.97 7.44 -19.62
N VAL A 60 -3.76 8.21 -18.88
CA VAL A 60 -4.57 7.69 -17.77
C VAL A 60 -5.94 8.31 -17.80
N SER A 61 -6.98 7.50 -17.61
CA SER A 61 -8.31 7.97 -17.25
C SER A 61 -8.89 7.11 -16.12
N TYR A 62 -9.85 7.66 -15.39
CA TYR A 62 -10.55 6.96 -14.31
C TYR A 62 -11.97 7.50 -14.17
N GLU A 63 -12.89 6.69 -13.64
CA GLU A 63 -14.27 7.11 -13.37
C GLU A 63 -14.39 7.83 -12.02
N SER A 64 -13.67 7.35 -11.01
CA SER A 64 -13.62 7.99 -9.71
C SER A 64 -12.38 7.60 -8.92
N VAL A 65 -11.97 8.52 -8.05
CA VAL A 65 -10.91 8.31 -7.05
C VAL A 65 -11.44 8.78 -5.70
N ALA A 66 -11.34 7.94 -4.68
CA ALA A 66 -11.62 8.28 -3.30
C ALA A 66 -10.42 7.90 -2.43
N THR A 67 -9.96 8.79 -1.58
CA THR A 67 -8.90 8.52 -0.60
C THR A 67 -9.30 9.05 0.77
N SER A 68 -8.94 8.33 1.83
CA SER A 68 -9.09 8.81 3.20
C SER A 68 -7.87 8.47 4.05
N ALA A 69 -7.58 9.35 5.01
CA ALA A 69 -6.65 9.09 6.10
C ALA A 69 -7.29 9.60 7.39
N HIS A 70 -7.44 8.72 8.37
CA HIS A 70 -8.02 9.01 9.68
C HIS A 70 -7.08 8.50 10.76
N GLY A 71 -6.70 9.33 11.72
CA GLY A 71 -5.90 8.92 12.88
C GLY A 71 -6.45 9.55 14.14
N ASP A 72 -6.74 8.75 15.15
CA ASP A 72 -7.23 9.24 16.44
C ASP A 72 -6.89 8.25 17.56
N TYR A 73 -7.20 8.61 18.79
CA TYR A 73 -7.25 7.70 19.93
C TYR A 73 -8.32 6.63 19.70
N VAL A 74 -8.06 5.40 20.15
CA VAL A 74 -9.05 4.30 20.11
C VAL A 74 -10.28 4.63 20.96
N SER A 75 -10.07 5.36 22.06
CA SER A 75 -11.11 5.82 22.98
C SER A 75 -11.11 7.35 23.03
N ALA A 76 -12.28 7.96 22.78
CA ALA A 76 -12.46 9.40 22.90
C ALA A 76 -12.16 9.89 24.32
N ASP A 77 -12.55 9.12 25.34
CA ASP A 77 -12.28 9.45 26.75
C ASP A 77 -10.78 9.47 27.03
N ASP A 78 -10.00 8.57 26.43
CA ASP A 78 -8.55 8.57 26.60
C ASP A 78 -7.89 9.75 25.89
N GLY A 79 -8.42 10.16 24.73
CA GLY A 79 -8.04 11.42 24.08
C GLY A 79 -8.33 12.64 24.95
N VAL A 80 -9.47 12.69 25.65
CA VAL A 80 -9.75 13.78 26.61
C VAL A 80 -8.72 13.75 27.75
N LYS A 81 -8.44 12.57 28.33
CA LYS A 81 -7.46 12.43 29.42
C LYS A 81 -6.05 12.89 29.01
N THR A 82 -5.61 12.66 27.77
CA THR A 82 -4.29 13.15 27.30
C THR A 82 -4.28 14.67 27.24
N THR A 83 -5.33 15.31 26.73
CA THR A 83 -5.43 16.78 26.67
C THR A 83 -5.52 17.44 28.04
N LEU A 84 -6.08 16.74 29.04
CA LEU A 84 -6.12 17.18 30.44
C LEU A 84 -4.83 16.87 31.21
N GLY A 85 -3.84 16.23 30.59
CA GLY A 85 -2.59 15.81 31.24
C GLY A 85 -2.77 14.71 32.29
N GLN A 86 -3.89 13.98 32.26
CA GLN A 86 -4.19 12.90 33.21
C GLN A 86 -3.48 11.60 32.83
N VAL A 87 -3.16 11.42 31.55
CA VAL A 87 -2.34 10.32 31.02
C VAL A 87 -1.31 10.88 30.05
N ALA A 88 -0.18 10.20 29.89
CA ALA A 88 0.85 10.60 28.93
C ALA A 88 0.32 10.50 27.48
N PHE A 89 0.75 11.41 26.60
CA PHE A 89 0.26 11.53 25.22
C PHE A 89 0.49 10.29 24.35
N ASP A 90 1.47 9.46 24.72
CA ASP A 90 1.86 8.23 24.05
C ASP A 90 1.34 6.96 24.75
N ALA A 91 0.68 7.09 25.90
CA ALA A 91 0.17 5.95 26.67
C ALA A 91 -1.22 5.50 26.20
N ALA A 92 -2.04 6.44 25.72
CA ALA A 92 -3.37 6.13 25.21
C ALA A 92 -3.27 5.40 23.85
N PRO A 93 -3.94 4.25 23.67
CA PRO A 93 -3.95 3.55 22.39
C PRO A 93 -4.50 4.42 21.26
N THR A 94 -3.84 4.40 20.12
CA THR A 94 -4.26 5.12 18.92
C THR A 94 -4.47 4.17 17.74
N LYS A 95 -5.26 4.63 16.77
CA LYS A 95 -5.58 3.92 15.55
C LYS A 95 -5.41 4.85 14.36
N THR A 96 -4.82 4.36 13.29
CA THR A 96 -4.83 5.01 11.98
C THR A 96 -5.51 4.10 10.96
N HIS A 97 -6.37 4.67 10.12
CA HIS A 97 -7.03 4.01 9.02
C HIS A 97 -6.78 4.81 7.73
N VAL A 98 -6.24 4.14 6.72
CA VAL A 98 -5.90 4.73 5.43
C VAL A 98 -6.58 3.92 4.33
N THR A 99 -7.26 4.61 3.41
CA THR A 99 -7.87 3.99 2.23
C THR A 99 -7.54 4.76 0.96
N ALA A 100 -7.51 4.04 -0.16
CA ALA A 100 -7.60 4.58 -1.51
C ALA A 100 -8.43 3.65 -2.36
N SER A 101 -9.28 4.19 -3.22
CA SER A 101 -10.13 3.45 -4.14
C SER A 101 -10.13 4.16 -5.48
N VAL A 102 -9.74 3.45 -6.53
CA VAL A 102 -9.77 3.91 -7.92
C VAL A 102 -10.72 3.00 -8.69
N LYS A 103 -11.73 3.59 -9.35
CA LYS A 103 -12.68 2.85 -10.18
C LYS A 103 -12.57 3.24 -11.64
N GLY A 104 -12.79 2.26 -12.51
CA GLY A 104 -12.76 2.43 -13.97
C GLY A 104 -11.44 2.98 -14.50
N LEU A 105 -10.31 2.53 -13.94
CA LEU A 105 -8.98 2.96 -14.36
C LEU A 105 -8.67 2.42 -15.75
N VAL A 106 -8.19 3.28 -16.64
CA VAL A 106 -7.72 2.91 -17.98
C VAL A 106 -6.33 3.50 -18.21
N ILE A 107 -5.39 2.66 -18.62
CA ILE A 107 -4.02 3.06 -18.98
C ILE A 107 -3.79 2.85 -20.48
N LEU A 108 -3.49 3.93 -21.19
CA LEU A 108 -3.22 3.95 -22.65
C LEU A 108 -4.33 3.30 -23.50
N GLY A 109 -5.56 3.22 -22.97
CA GLY A 109 -6.67 2.50 -23.61
C GLY A 109 -6.55 0.97 -23.63
N ARG A 110 -5.47 0.41 -23.09
CA ARG A 110 -5.13 -1.03 -23.20
C ARG A 110 -5.39 -1.80 -21.91
N VAL A 111 -5.01 -1.25 -20.78
CA VAL A 111 -5.25 -1.89 -19.48
C VAL A 111 -6.44 -1.25 -18.81
N HIS A 112 -7.42 -2.06 -18.43
CA HIS A 112 -8.65 -1.64 -17.78
C HIS A 112 -8.72 -2.30 -16.40
N ILE A 113 -9.05 -1.54 -15.37
CA ILE A 113 -9.23 -2.05 -14.01
C ILE A 113 -10.53 -1.45 -13.48
N GLY A 114 -11.53 -2.31 -13.26
CA GLY A 114 -12.83 -1.87 -12.75
C GLY A 114 -12.72 -1.30 -11.33
N HIS A 115 -11.94 -1.94 -10.46
CA HIS A 115 -11.72 -1.45 -9.09
C HIS A 115 -10.35 -1.87 -8.55
N ALA A 116 -9.56 -0.89 -8.11
CA ALA A 116 -8.38 -1.10 -7.29
C ALA A 116 -8.55 -0.34 -5.97
N ALA A 117 -8.50 -1.05 -4.84
CA ALA A 117 -8.61 -0.43 -3.52
C ALA A 117 -7.59 -0.96 -2.52
N ILE A 118 -7.12 -0.08 -1.65
CA ILE A 118 -6.40 -0.41 -0.43
C ILE A 118 -7.24 -0.05 0.78
N GLY A 119 -7.02 -0.80 1.86
CA GLY A 119 -7.28 -0.32 3.20
C GLY A 119 -6.28 -0.92 4.20
N LEU A 120 -5.74 -0.04 5.02
CA LEU A 120 -4.75 -0.35 6.04
C LEU A 120 -5.22 0.22 7.37
N ILE A 121 -5.19 -0.61 8.41
CA ILE A 121 -5.47 -0.18 9.79
C ILE A 121 -4.24 -0.44 10.63
N SER A 122 -3.65 0.60 11.22
CA SER A 122 -2.62 0.45 12.24
C SER A 122 -3.14 0.77 13.63
N HIS A 123 -2.67 -0.01 14.60
CA HIS A 123 -2.83 0.24 16.02
C HIS A 123 -1.46 0.57 16.63
N SER A 124 -1.38 1.59 17.48
CA SER A 124 -0.15 1.92 18.18
C SER A 124 0.35 0.73 19.01
N PRO A 125 1.68 0.56 19.14
CA PRO A 125 2.23 -0.50 19.96
C PRO A 125 1.88 -0.31 21.43
N VAL A 126 1.83 -1.42 22.18
CA VAL A 126 1.81 -1.41 23.64
C VAL A 126 3.25 -1.58 24.12
N GLY A 127 3.78 -0.60 24.86
CA GLY A 127 5.16 -0.64 25.35
C GLY A 127 6.21 -0.65 24.22
N ALA A 128 7.14 -1.61 24.25
CA ALA A 128 8.25 -1.73 23.30
C ALA A 128 7.95 -2.61 22.07
N GLU A 129 6.68 -2.96 21.84
CA GLU A 129 6.27 -3.80 20.72
C GLU A 129 6.24 -3.05 19.37
N GLN A 130 6.00 -3.80 18.29
CA GLN A 130 5.72 -3.23 16.97
C GLN A 130 4.23 -2.86 16.86
N PRO A 131 3.87 -1.78 16.13
CA PRO A 131 2.47 -1.53 15.78
C PRO A 131 1.90 -2.72 14.99
N SER A 132 0.68 -3.13 15.33
CA SER A 132 -0.09 -4.06 14.51
C SER A 132 -0.66 -3.31 13.31
N ILE A 133 -0.41 -3.81 12.10
CA ILE A 133 -0.91 -3.19 10.86
C ILE A 133 -1.63 -4.24 10.02
N LEU A 134 -2.96 -4.07 9.93
CA LEU A 134 -3.90 -4.98 9.29
C LEU A 134 -4.25 -4.50 7.88
N LEU A 135 -4.54 -5.47 7.01
CA LEU A 135 -5.11 -5.26 5.68
C LEU A 135 -6.62 -5.47 5.75
N GLU A 136 -7.39 -4.47 5.31
CA GLU A 136 -8.85 -4.52 5.28
C GLU A 136 -9.39 -3.79 4.05
N GLY A 137 -10.33 -4.39 3.33
CA GLY A 137 -10.98 -3.74 2.18
C GLY A 137 -10.12 -3.60 0.93
N ASN A 138 -9.11 -4.47 0.75
CA ASN A 138 -8.27 -4.46 -0.44
C ASN A 138 -8.99 -5.16 -1.60
N VAL A 139 -8.97 -4.58 -2.79
CA VAL A 139 -9.73 -5.08 -3.95
C VAL A 139 -8.90 -4.91 -5.21
N LEU A 140 -8.89 -5.95 -6.07
CA LEU A 140 -8.37 -5.90 -7.43
C LEU A 140 -9.33 -6.65 -8.36
N ASP A 141 -10.31 -5.92 -8.86
CA ASP A 141 -11.42 -6.50 -9.60
C ASP A 141 -11.48 -5.97 -11.03
N ASP A 142 -11.93 -6.85 -11.92
CA ASP A 142 -12.14 -6.59 -13.34
C ASP A 142 -10.90 -6.05 -14.07
N VAL A 143 -9.77 -6.75 -13.89
CA VAL A 143 -8.52 -6.43 -14.57
C VAL A 143 -8.53 -7.04 -15.98
N ARG A 144 -8.40 -6.20 -17.00
CA ARG A 144 -8.30 -6.61 -18.41
C ARG A 144 -7.09 -5.98 -19.07
N ILE A 145 -6.46 -6.74 -19.97
CA ILE A 145 -5.39 -6.28 -20.86
C ILE A 145 -5.87 -6.55 -22.27
N ASP A 146 -6.08 -5.48 -23.04
CA ASP A 146 -6.77 -5.53 -24.32
C ASP A 146 -8.12 -6.28 -24.17
N ASN A 147 -8.28 -7.45 -24.78
CA ASN A 147 -9.50 -8.27 -24.70
C ASN A 147 -9.41 -9.45 -23.70
N SER A 148 -8.29 -9.62 -23.01
CA SER A 148 -8.06 -10.76 -22.10
C SER A 148 -8.22 -10.34 -20.65
N ARG A 149 -8.93 -11.16 -19.86
CA ARG A 149 -9.22 -10.87 -18.46
C ARG A 149 -8.28 -11.65 -17.54
N LEU A 150 -7.85 -11.00 -16.46
CA LEU A 150 -7.11 -11.64 -15.37
C LEU A 150 -8.04 -11.94 -14.21
N LYS A 151 -7.84 -13.12 -13.61
CA LYS A 151 -8.32 -13.44 -12.27
C LYS A 151 -7.14 -13.29 -11.30
N ILE A 152 -7.28 -12.39 -10.34
CA ILE A 152 -6.26 -12.11 -9.33
C ILE A 152 -6.80 -12.54 -7.97
N THR A 153 -6.07 -13.40 -7.28
CA THR A 153 -6.40 -13.84 -5.92
C THR A 153 -5.49 -13.13 -4.94
N LEU A 154 -6.06 -12.42 -3.96
CA LEU A 154 -5.32 -11.78 -2.86
C LEU A 154 -5.28 -12.69 -1.62
N ASP A 155 -4.23 -12.60 -0.82
CA ASP A 155 -4.12 -13.30 0.48
C ASP A 155 -3.94 -12.29 1.63
N GLU A 156 -5.02 -11.56 1.92
CA GLU A 156 -5.03 -10.61 3.03
C GLU A 156 -4.98 -11.31 4.39
N GLN A 157 -5.53 -12.52 4.49
CA GLN A 157 -5.59 -13.24 5.76
C GLN A 157 -4.19 -13.56 6.27
N PHE A 158 -3.28 -14.00 5.41
CA PHE A 158 -1.88 -14.21 5.77
C PHE A 158 -1.26 -12.97 6.43
N TYR A 159 -1.54 -11.79 5.89
CA TYR A 159 -0.99 -10.53 6.40
C TYR A 159 -1.74 -9.94 7.60
N ARG A 160 -3.00 -10.33 7.82
CA ARG A 160 -3.74 -10.06 9.06
C ARG A 160 -3.23 -10.91 10.21
N GLU A 161 -2.93 -12.19 9.96
CA GLU A 161 -2.32 -13.08 10.96
C GLU A 161 -0.88 -12.64 11.28
N CYS A 162 -0.13 -12.21 10.26
CA CYS A 162 1.21 -11.69 10.39
C CYS A 162 1.20 -10.14 10.36
N ASP A 163 0.48 -9.50 11.27
CA ASP A 163 0.26 -8.03 11.33
C ASP A 163 1.49 -7.18 11.72
N THR A 164 2.59 -7.81 12.14
CA THR A 164 3.88 -7.17 12.44
C THR A 164 5.00 -7.76 11.58
N ARG A 165 6.11 -7.04 11.38
CA ARG A 165 7.29 -7.58 10.68
C ARG A 165 7.87 -8.77 11.45
N HIS A 166 7.85 -8.70 12.79
CA HIS A 166 8.30 -9.81 13.63
C HIS A 166 7.49 -11.08 13.39
N LYS A 167 6.15 -11.01 13.38
CA LYS A 167 5.30 -12.17 13.06
C LYS A 167 5.56 -12.72 11.65
N LEU A 168 5.76 -11.85 10.65
CA LEU A 168 6.17 -12.27 9.30
C LEU A 168 7.49 -13.04 9.30
N ALA A 169 8.51 -12.53 10.01
CA ALA A 169 9.81 -13.18 10.12
C ALA A 169 9.72 -14.55 10.81
N THR A 170 8.96 -14.62 11.90
CA THR A 170 8.68 -15.87 12.63
C THR A 170 7.95 -16.88 11.76
N ARG A 171 6.94 -16.44 11.01
CA ARG A 171 6.19 -17.30 10.09
C ARG A 171 7.05 -17.82 8.94
N HIS A 172 7.94 -16.98 8.41
CA HIS A 172 8.93 -17.38 7.42
C HIS A 172 9.92 -18.41 7.97
N ALA A 173 10.46 -18.18 9.17
CA ALA A 173 11.41 -19.07 9.83
C ALA A 173 10.81 -20.46 10.15
N ALA A 174 9.51 -20.52 10.43
CA ALA A 174 8.77 -21.78 10.62
C ALA A 174 8.55 -22.59 9.33
N GLY A 175 8.91 -22.04 8.17
CA GLY A 175 8.64 -22.62 6.86
C GLY A 175 7.27 -22.19 6.32
N LEU A 176 7.25 -21.79 5.06
CA LEU A 176 6.04 -21.37 4.36
C LEU A 176 5.58 -22.44 3.37
N PRO A 177 4.26 -22.69 3.25
CA PRO A 177 3.73 -23.42 2.11
C PRO A 177 4.17 -22.75 0.79
N ALA A 178 4.31 -23.52 -0.28
CA ALA A 178 4.76 -23.02 -1.58
C ALA A 178 3.96 -21.79 -2.07
N GLY A 179 2.65 -21.77 -1.80
CA GLY A 179 1.75 -20.65 -2.17
C GLY A 179 1.95 -19.36 -1.38
N HIS A 180 2.67 -19.37 -0.25
CA HIS A 180 3.07 -18.14 0.48
C HIS A 180 4.54 -17.78 0.25
N ALA A 181 5.38 -18.75 -0.12
CA ALA A 181 6.78 -18.49 -0.44
C ALA A 181 6.94 -17.52 -1.62
N CYS A 182 6.05 -17.61 -2.62
CA CYS A 182 6.02 -16.71 -3.78
C CYS A 182 5.59 -15.26 -3.46
N MET A 183 5.11 -15.00 -2.24
CA MET A 183 4.65 -13.68 -1.82
C MET A 183 5.77 -12.80 -1.26
N PHE A 184 6.95 -13.38 -0.97
CA PHE A 184 8.15 -12.63 -0.62
C PHE A 184 8.93 -12.33 -1.89
N LEU A 185 9.45 -11.12 -2.02
CA LEU A 185 10.14 -10.66 -3.21
C LEU A 185 11.63 -10.45 -2.90
N PRO A 186 12.54 -10.82 -3.81
CA PRO A 186 13.96 -10.67 -3.58
C PRO A 186 14.34 -9.18 -3.42
N ALA A 187 15.35 -8.92 -2.60
CA ALA A 187 15.86 -7.58 -2.38
C ALA A 187 16.72 -7.08 -3.56
N SER A 188 17.26 -8.03 -4.35
CA SER A 188 18.10 -7.77 -5.53
C SER A 188 17.70 -8.66 -6.70
N THR A 189 17.87 -8.17 -7.92
CA THR A 189 17.68 -8.94 -9.17
C THR A 189 18.69 -10.07 -9.35
N THR A 190 19.75 -10.11 -8.53
CA THR A 190 20.76 -11.18 -8.53
C THR A 190 20.39 -12.37 -7.67
N GLU A 191 19.38 -12.25 -6.81
CA GLU A 191 18.89 -13.33 -5.96
C GLU A 191 17.88 -14.17 -6.73
N THR A 192 18.30 -15.36 -7.15
CA THR A 192 17.45 -16.33 -7.87
C THR A 192 16.68 -17.26 -6.93
N GLN A 193 17.03 -17.30 -5.64
CA GLN A 193 16.35 -18.07 -4.61
C GLN A 193 16.26 -17.27 -3.30
N LEU A 194 15.05 -17.21 -2.73
CA LEU A 194 14.80 -16.67 -1.39
C LEU A 194 15.12 -17.75 -0.35
N THR A 195 16.38 -17.81 0.07
CA THR A 195 16.84 -18.79 1.07
C THR A 195 16.72 -18.28 2.50
N SER A 196 16.41 -17.00 2.69
CA SER A 196 16.22 -16.35 3.98
C SER A 196 15.07 -15.36 3.92
N PHE A 197 14.55 -14.97 5.09
CA PHE A 197 13.69 -13.78 5.16
C PHE A 197 14.49 -12.63 4.55
N PRO A 198 13.96 -11.86 3.59
CA PRO A 198 14.76 -10.91 2.83
C PRO A 198 14.62 -9.46 3.34
N PRO A 199 14.93 -9.11 4.62
CA PRO A 199 14.92 -7.72 5.02
C PRO A 199 16.13 -7.03 4.40
N ASN A 200 15.89 -5.94 3.69
CA ASN A 200 16.93 -5.02 3.27
C ASN A 200 16.75 -3.73 4.07
N ASN A 201 17.73 -3.37 4.90
CA ASN A 201 17.67 -2.23 5.81
C ASN A 201 16.36 -2.20 6.65
N GLY A 202 15.99 -3.34 7.22
CA GLY A 202 14.80 -3.48 8.07
C GLY A 202 13.46 -3.49 7.32
N THR A 203 13.47 -3.41 5.98
CA THR A 203 12.27 -3.44 5.14
C THR A 203 12.18 -4.73 4.35
N VAL A 204 11.00 -5.34 4.33
CA VAL A 204 10.69 -6.54 3.55
C VAL A 204 9.84 -6.14 2.37
N LYS A 205 10.23 -6.59 1.17
CA LYS A 205 9.42 -6.43 -0.02
C LYS A 205 8.56 -7.69 -0.22
N CYS A 206 7.26 -7.50 -0.36
CA CYS A 206 6.28 -8.58 -0.49
C CYS A 206 5.22 -8.23 -1.54
N THR A 207 4.32 -9.17 -1.82
CA THR A 207 3.07 -8.93 -2.54
C THR A 207 1.89 -9.53 -1.78
N ILE A 208 0.72 -8.90 -1.89
CA ILE A 208 -0.56 -9.44 -1.39
C ILE A 208 -1.25 -10.36 -2.39
N VAL A 209 -0.69 -10.48 -3.59
CA VAL A 209 -1.20 -11.36 -4.64
C VAL A 209 -0.70 -12.78 -4.41
N LYS A 210 -1.65 -13.69 -4.20
CA LYS A 210 -1.40 -15.13 -4.10
C LYS A 210 -1.19 -15.75 -5.47
N GLU A 211 -2.03 -15.37 -6.42
CA GLU A 211 -2.09 -15.98 -7.74
C GLU A 211 -2.69 -15.03 -8.77
N ILE A 212 -2.16 -15.10 -10.00
CA ILE A 212 -2.75 -14.47 -11.18
C ILE A 212 -2.93 -15.56 -12.24
N THR A 213 -4.13 -15.65 -12.80
CA THR A 213 -4.44 -16.54 -13.94
C THR A 213 -5.24 -15.78 -14.99
N TRP A 214 -5.29 -16.32 -16.22
CA TRP A 214 -6.22 -15.83 -17.22
C TRP A 214 -7.63 -16.35 -16.92
N ASP A 215 -8.63 -15.47 -16.97
CA ASP A 215 -10.05 -15.82 -16.91
C ASP A 215 -10.60 -15.87 -18.34
N GLY A 216 -10.61 -17.07 -18.91
CA GLY A 216 -10.96 -17.32 -20.31
C GLY A 216 -9.73 -17.40 -21.23
N ALA A 217 -9.85 -16.90 -22.46
CA ALA A 217 -8.78 -17.00 -23.44
C ALA A 217 -7.55 -16.18 -23.01
N PRO A 218 -6.35 -16.79 -22.96
CA PRO A 218 -5.14 -16.09 -22.55
C PRO A 218 -4.80 -14.99 -23.55
N HIS A 219 -4.15 -13.93 -23.07
CA HIS A 219 -3.63 -12.90 -23.98
C HIS A 219 -2.57 -13.53 -24.91
N PRO A 220 -2.60 -13.25 -26.22
CA PRO A 220 -1.78 -13.95 -27.20
C PRO A 220 -0.27 -13.83 -26.97
N THR A 221 0.17 -12.76 -26.29
CA THR A 221 1.59 -12.45 -26.12
C THR A 221 1.98 -11.96 -24.72
N ALA A 222 1.05 -11.88 -23.77
CA ALA A 222 1.38 -11.37 -22.43
C ALA A 222 1.72 -12.54 -21.50
N GLU A 223 2.71 -12.33 -20.65
CA GLU A 223 3.26 -13.36 -19.78
C GLU A 223 3.00 -12.99 -18.31
N ILE A 224 2.47 -13.94 -17.55
CA ILE A 224 2.28 -13.81 -16.10
C ILE A 224 3.54 -14.37 -15.40
N HIS A 225 4.11 -13.58 -14.51
CA HIS A 225 5.29 -13.91 -13.69
C HIS A 225 5.01 -13.52 -12.23
N GLY A 226 4.41 -14.43 -11.47
CA GLY A 226 3.98 -14.16 -10.09
C GLY A 226 2.93 -13.03 -10.04
N HIS A 227 3.23 -11.95 -9.32
CA HIS A 227 2.38 -10.76 -9.21
C HIS A 227 2.57 -9.75 -10.36
N VAL A 228 3.35 -10.10 -11.40
CA VAL A 228 3.70 -9.20 -12.51
C VAL A 228 3.16 -9.76 -13.81
N VAL A 229 2.58 -8.89 -14.64
CA VAL A 229 2.23 -9.22 -16.03
C VAL A 229 3.06 -8.39 -16.98
N ARG A 230 3.81 -9.07 -17.86
CA ARG A 230 4.62 -8.44 -18.91
C ARG A 230 3.83 -8.44 -20.20
N VAL A 231 3.60 -7.26 -20.75
CA VAL A 231 2.85 -7.04 -21.99
C VAL A 231 3.80 -6.44 -23.04
N PRO A 232 4.08 -7.15 -24.14
CA PRO A 232 4.90 -6.62 -25.22
C PRO A 232 4.38 -5.29 -25.75
N ASN A 233 5.31 -4.37 -26.06
CA ASN A 233 5.01 -3.01 -26.54
C ASN A 233 4.06 -2.22 -25.62
N PHE A 234 4.02 -2.55 -24.33
CA PHE A 234 3.31 -1.80 -23.30
C PHE A 234 4.20 -1.62 -22.08
N GLY A 235 4.72 -2.72 -21.51
CA GLY A 235 5.56 -2.68 -20.32
C GLY A 235 5.24 -3.78 -19.32
N LYS A 236 5.39 -3.46 -18.03
CA LYS A 236 5.12 -4.38 -16.90
C LYS A 236 4.05 -3.79 -16.00
N ILE A 237 3.15 -4.64 -15.54
CA ILE A 237 2.09 -4.31 -14.59
C ILE A 237 2.37 -5.13 -13.33
N TYR A 238 2.53 -4.46 -12.20
CA TYR A 238 2.78 -5.05 -10.89
C TYR A 238 1.53 -4.92 -10.05
N PHE A 239 1.11 -6.01 -9.41
CA PHE A 239 -0.09 -6.05 -8.59
C PHE A 239 0.24 -6.27 -7.11
N GLY A 240 -0.41 -5.49 -6.24
CA GLY A 240 -0.39 -5.65 -4.79
C GLY A 240 1.00 -5.62 -4.15
N GLU A 241 1.93 -4.79 -4.64
CA GLU A 241 3.27 -4.68 -4.06
C GLU A 241 3.20 -4.02 -2.67
N MET A 242 3.89 -4.62 -1.69
CA MET A 242 3.90 -4.13 -0.31
C MET A 242 5.33 -4.04 0.24
N PHE A 243 5.58 -2.98 1.00
CA PHE A 243 6.79 -2.79 1.80
C PHE A 243 6.42 -2.81 3.28
N VAL A 244 7.10 -3.67 4.06
CA VAL A 244 6.85 -3.83 5.49
C VAL A 244 8.11 -3.50 6.28
N SER A 245 8.03 -2.49 7.15
CA SER A 245 9.07 -2.14 8.12
C SER A 245 8.62 -2.51 9.55
N ASP A 246 9.44 -2.20 10.56
CA ASP A 246 9.05 -2.36 11.97
C ASP A 246 7.85 -1.49 12.37
N HIS A 247 7.61 -0.39 11.65
CA HIS A 247 6.62 0.62 12.07
C HIS A 247 5.63 1.01 10.98
N SER A 248 5.71 0.44 9.78
CA SER A 248 4.85 0.83 8.66
C SER A 248 4.60 -0.29 7.67
N ARG A 249 3.43 -0.21 7.02
CA ARG A 249 3.16 -0.91 5.76
C ARG A 249 2.80 0.10 4.70
N ARG A 250 3.44 -0.01 3.55
CA ARG A 250 3.05 0.71 2.33
C ARG A 250 2.58 -0.29 1.29
N LEU A 251 1.37 -0.14 0.79
CA LEU A 251 0.75 -1.03 -0.18
C LEU A 251 0.40 -0.23 -1.44
N THR A 252 0.75 -0.78 -2.59
CA THR A 252 0.37 -0.28 -3.91
C THR A 252 -0.39 -1.37 -4.66
N MET A 253 -1.66 -1.16 -4.98
CA MET A 253 -2.48 -2.18 -5.67
C MET A 253 -2.02 -2.39 -7.10
N VAL A 254 -1.70 -1.30 -7.82
CA VAL A 254 -1.25 -1.40 -9.20
C VAL A 254 -0.14 -0.42 -9.46
N ARG A 255 0.97 -0.92 -10.01
CA ARG A 255 2.04 -0.09 -10.55
C ARG A 255 2.34 -0.50 -11.97
N PHE A 256 2.46 0.49 -12.85
CA PHE A 256 2.83 0.31 -14.25
C PHE A 256 4.25 0.80 -14.44
N GLN A 257 5.07 0.01 -15.13
CA GLN A 257 6.31 0.45 -15.75
C GLN A 257 6.11 0.39 -17.25
N LEU A 258 5.79 1.54 -17.85
CA LEU A 258 5.52 1.66 -19.28
C LEU A 258 6.85 1.56 -20.03
N GLY A 259 6.93 0.60 -20.95
CA GLY A 259 8.12 0.26 -21.73
C GLY A 259 7.94 0.46 -23.24
N SER A 260 6.84 1.09 -23.66
CA SER A 260 6.52 1.38 -25.06
C SER A 260 7.08 2.74 -25.51
N ASP A 261 6.58 3.26 -26.64
CA ASP A 261 6.80 4.64 -27.10
C ASP A 261 6.38 5.65 -26.02
N ASP A 262 5.27 5.35 -25.33
CA ASP A 262 4.92 5.97 -24.07
C ASP A 262 5.64 5.22 -22.94
N GLY A 263 6.64 5.88 -22.36
CA GLY A 263 7.50 5.32 -21.31
C GLY A 263 7.38 6.11 -20.02
N GLY A 264 7.38 5.45 -18.87
CA GLY A 264 7.18 6.10 -17.58
C GLY A 264 6.64 5.16 -16.51
N GLU A 265 6.18 5.76 -15.41
CA GLU A 265 5.63 5.05 -14.27
C GLU A 265 4.22 5.57 -13.94
N VAL A 266 3.30 4.67 -13.61
CA VAL A 266 1.96 5.02 -13.09
C VAL A 266 1.68 4.18 -11.85
N THR A 267 1.07 4.75 -10.83
CA THR A 267 0.58 4.03 -9.65
C THR A 267 -0.91 4.30 -9.47
N ALA A 268 -1.65 3.29 -9.05
CA ALA A 268 -3.05 3.40 -8.69
C ALA A 268 -3.35 2.63 -7.39
N GLY A 269 -4.03 3.29 -6.45
CA GLY A 269 -4.33 2.77 -5.12
C GLY A 269 -3.05 2.54 -4.32
N ASP A 270 -2.42 3.62 -3.85
CA ASP A 270 -1.22 3.57 -3.00
C ASP A 270 -1.51 4.18 -1.63
N GLY A 271 -0.93 3.62 -0.58
CA GLY A 271 -1.02 4.22 0.74
C GLY A 271 -0.17 3.52 1.77
N GLU A 272 0.06 4.24 2.85
CA GLU A 272 0.88 3.81 3.97
C GLU A 272 0.17 4.12 5.28
N SER A 273 0.14 3.14 6.17
CA SER A 273 -0.27 3.33 7.57
C SER A 273 0.91 3.09 8.50
N SER A 274 1.07 3.96 9.49
CA SER A 274 2.18 3.94 10.45
C SER A 274 1.80 4.73 11.71
N GLY A 275 2.82 5.19 12.43
CA GLY A 275 2.78 6.04 13.61
C GLY A 275 3.68 5.47 14.70
N ILE A 276 4.41 6.37 15.38
CA ILE A 276 5.37 5.99 16.43
C ILE A 276 5.32 6.98 17.58
N PRO A 277 5.54 6.52 18.82
CA PRO A 277 5.91 7.42 19.91
C PRO A 277 7.21 8.18 19.63
N TYR A 278 7.33 9.41 20.14
CA TYR A 278 8.55 10.22 20.05
C TYR A 278 8.89 10.87 21.40
N PRO A 279 10.10 10.64 21.95
CA PRO A 279 11.16 9.77 21.39
C PRO A 279 10.74 8.29 21.35
N PRO A 280 11.32 7.49 20.44
CA PRO A 280 11.10 6.04 20.42
C PRO A 280 11.59 5.39 21.72
N ASN A 281 11.03 4.21 22.03
CA ASN A 281 11.46 3.40 23.18
C ASN A 281 12.81 2.73 22.93
#